data_AF-A0A6G1R8G6-F1
#
_entry.id   AF-A0A6G1R8G6-F1
#
_cell.length_a   1.000
_cell.length_b   1.000
_cell.length_c   1.000
_cell.angle_alpha   90.00
_cell.angle_beta   90.00
_cell.angle_gamma   90.00
#
_symmetry.space_group_name_H-M   'P 1'
#
loop_
_entity.id
_entity.type
_entity.pdbx_description
1 polymer ?
#
loop_
_entity_poly.entity_id
_entity_poly.type
_entity_poly.pdbx_seq_one_letter_code
_entity_poly.pdbx_strand_id
1 'polypeptide(L)'
;MSQPRGKKRNPGLKIPKEAFEQPQTSSTPPRDLDSKACISIGEENFEVKADDLEPISELGRGAYGVVEKMRHMPSGQIMAVKRIRATVNSQEQKRLLMDLDISMRTVDCPF
;
A
#
# COMPACT_ATOMS: atom_id res chain seq x y z
N MET A 1 3.25 -69.15 -10.96
CA MET A 1 3.80 -68.33 -12.06
C MET A 1 3.28 -66.91 -11.89
N SER A 2 4.13 -65.99 -11.45
CA SER A 2 3.80 -64.62 -11.03
C SER A 2 4.24 -63.63 -12.10
N GLN A 3 3.31 -62.85 -12.68
CA GLN A 3 3.63 -61.73 -13.56
C GLN A 3 3.65 -60.39 -12.76
N PRO A 4 4.55 -59.45 -13.07
CA PRO A 4 4.77 -58.25 -12.26
C PRO A 4 3.84 -57.09 -12.66
N ARG A 5 3.44 -56.29 -11.66
CA ARG A 5 2.67 -55.04 -11.83
C ARG A 5 3.53 -53.94 -12.48
N GLY A 6 3.11 -53.43 -13.64
CA GLY A 6 3.74 -52.28 -14.29
C GLY A 6 3.53 -50.97 -13.51
N LYS A 7 4.62 -50.34 -13.06
CA LYS A 7 4.61 -48.99 -12.49
C LYS A 7 4.58 -47.95 -13.62
N LYS A 8 3.43 -47.28 -13.82
CA LYS A 8 3.35 -46.07 -14.66
C LYS A 8 4.13 -44.95 -13.96
N ARG A 9 5.23 -44.50 -14.56
CA ARG A 9 5.98 -43.30 -14.15
C ARG A 9 5.21 -42.08 -14.62
N ASN A 10 4.74 -41.26 -13.68
CA ASN A 10 4.20 -39.94 -14.01
C ASN A 10 5.35 -39.06 -14.49
N PRO A 11 5.26 -38.41 -15.67
CA PRO A 11 6.22 -37.40 -16.06
C PRO A 11 6.01 -36.19 -15.15
N GLY A 12 6.97 -35.94 -14.25
CA GLY A 12 6.92 -34.77 -13.37
C GLY A 12 6.85 -33.48 -14.18
N LEU A 13 5.84 -32.67 -13.93
CA LEU A 13 5.72 -31.30 -14.43
C LEU A 13 6.93 -30.50 -13.93
N LYS A 14 7.93 -30.31 -14.80
CA LYS A 14 9.05 -29.42 -14.52
C LYS A 14 8.58 -28.00 -14.81
N ILE A 15 8.14 -27.30 -13.77
CA ILE A 15 7.86 -25.87 -13.86
C ILE A 15 9.20 -25.15 -14.14
N PRO A 16 9.30 -24.34 -15.21
CA PRO A 16 10.53 -23.62 -15.53
C PRO A 16 10.94 -22.70 -14.38
N LYS A 17 12.25 -22.56 -14.13
CA LYS A 17 12.76 -21.67 -13.07
C LYS A 17 12.38 -20.21 -13.31
N GLU A 18 12.13 -19.82 -14.56
CA GLU A 18 11.64 -18.48 -14.89
C GLU A 18 10.25 -18.19 -14.29
N ALA A 19 9.45 -19.20 -13.97
CA ALA A 19 8.17 -19.01 -13.25
C ALA A 19 8.36 -18.67 -11.76
N PHE A 20 9.56 -18.91 -11.20
CA PHE A 20 9.94 -18.54 -9.83
C PHE A 20 10.77 -17.27 -9.77
N GLU A 21 11.34 -16.83 -10.90
CA GLU A 21 11.99 -15.53 -11.01
C GLU A 21 10.93 -14.45 -11.21
N GLN A 22 10.35 -14.04 -10.08
CA GLN A 22 9.55 -12.84 -10.01
C GLN A 22 10.38 -11.69 -10.59
N PRO A 23 9.90 -10.96 -11.61
CA PRO A 23 10.60 -9.78 -12.10
C PRO A 23 10.94 -8.91 -10.90
N GLN A 24 12.21 -8.61 -10.70
CA GLN A 24 12.62 -7.62 -9.72
C GLN A 24 12.11 -6.26 -10.22
N THR A 25 10.82 -6.01 -10.02
CA THR A 25 10.26 -4.67 -10.11
C THR A 25 11.04 -3.88 -9.07
N SER A 26 11.99 -3.09 -9.54
CA SER A 26 12.69 -2.11 -8.74
C SER A 26 11.61 -1.34 -8.02
N SER A 27 11.51 -1.56 -6.72
CA SER A 27 10.62 -0.84 -5.85
C SER A 27 11.21 0.55 -5.67
N THR A 28 11.26 1.34 -6.74
CA THR A 28 11.46 2.76 -6.59
C THR A 28 10.23 3.25 -5.82
N PRO A 29 10.41 3.79 -4.60
CA PRO A 29 9.32 4.46 -3.91
C PRO A 29 8.69 5.48 -4.85
N PRO A 30 7.38 5.78 -4.74
CA PRO A 30 6.83 6.92 -5.41
C PRO A 30 7.69 8.14 -5.05
N ARG A 31 8.25 8.79 -6.08
CA ARG A 31 9.35 9.76 -5.95
C ARG A 31 8.90 11.12 -5.41
N ASP A 32 7.63 11.26 -5.07
CA ASP A 32 6.98 12.55 -4.83
C ASP A 32 6.10 12.50 -3.57
N LEU A 33 6.65 11.99 -2.47
CA LEU A 33 6.06 12.26 -1.16
C LEU A 33 6.42 13.69 -0.76
N ASP A 34 5.53 14.63 -1.09
CA ASP A 34 5.62 15.99 -0.57
C ASP A 34 5.15 16.04 0.90
N SER A 35 5.66 17.03 1.64
CA SER A 35 5.23 17.42 2.97
C SER A 35 3.82 18.05 3.01
N LYS A 36 3.21 18.23 1.84
CA LYS A 36 1.95 18.92 1.60
C LYS A 36 1.02 18.06 0.75
N ALA A 37 -0.28 18.21 0.97
CA ALA A 37 -1.31 17.64 0.12
C ALA A 37 -2.34 18.70 -0.25
N CYS A 38 -2.73 18.80 -1.52
CA CYS A 38 -3.83 19.66 -1.93
C CYS A 38 -5.14 18.87 -1.88
N ILE A 39 -6.13 19.37 -1.15
CA ILE A 39 -7.48 18.80 -1.12
C ILE A 39 -8.49 19.83 -1.63
N SER A 40 -9.48 19.37 -2.38
CA SER A 40 -10.61 20.20 -2.80
C SER A 40 -11.79 19.95 -1.87
N ILE A 41 -12.29 21.00 -1.21
CA ILE A 41 -13.47 20.95 -0.36
C ILE A 41 -14.51 21.89 -0.97
N GLY A 42 -15.54 21.33 -1.60
CA GLY A 42 -16.47 22.12 -2.40
C GLY A 42 -15.78 22.72 -3.63
N GLU A 43 -15.79 24.04 -3.75
CA GLU A 43 -15.15 24.79 -4.84
C GLU A 43 -13.76 25.34 -4.48
N GLU A 44 -13.35 25.22 -3.21
CA GLU A 44 -12.07 25.74 -2.72
C GLU A 44 -11.00 24.65 -2.63
N ASN A 45 -9.76 25.03 -2.90
CA ASN A 45 -8.59 24.18 -2.79
C ASN A 45 -7.75 24.58 -1.57
N PHE A 46 -7.43 23.62 -0.72
CA PHE A 46 -6.65 23.81 0.48
C PHE A 46 -5.35 23.04 0.39
N GLU A 47 -4.23 23.72 0.65
CA GLU A 47 -2.97 23.05 0.97
C GLU A 47 -3.03 22.58 2.43
N VAL A 48 -2.81 21.29 2.66
CA VAL A 48 -2.82 20.65 3.97
C VAL A 48 -1.40 20.24 4.33
N LYS A 49 -0.92 20.68 5.49
CA LYS A 49 0.31 20.16 6.11
C LYS A 49 -0.02 19.35 7.35
N ALA A 50 0.91 18.50 7.76
CA ALA A 50 0.77 17.72 8.99
C ALA A 50 0.55 18.59 10.23
N ASP A 51 1.18 19.77 10.29
CA ASP A 51 1.08 20.71 11.42
C ASP A 51 -0.28 21.41 11.51
N ASP A 52 -1.05 21.43 10.41
CA ASP A 52 -2.38 22.04 10.35
C ASP A 52 -3.49 21.10 10.84
N LEU A 53 -3.14 19.87 11.24
CA LEU A 53 -4.07 18.82 11.64
C LEU A 53 -4.10 18.65 13.15
N GLU A 54 -5.30 18.82 13.73
CA GLU A 54 -5.55 18.59 15.15
C GLU A 54 -6.17 17.19 15.36
N PRO A 55 -5.56 16.31 16.17
CA PRO A 55 -6.13 15.00 16.48
C PRO A 55 -7.37 15.12 17.38
N ILE A 56 -8.40 14.33 17.06
CA ILE A 56 -9.64 14.26 17.85
C ILE A 56 -9.73 12.90 18.55
N SER A 57 -9.63 11.81 17.80
CA SER A 57 -9.78 10.46 18.34
C SER A 57 -9.14 9.42 17.42
N GLU A 58 -8.68 8.29 17.97
CA GLU A 58 -8.30 7.14 17.15
C GLU A 58 -9.55 6.51 16.50
N LEU A 59 -9.50 6.22 15.20
CA LEU A 59 -10.56 5.52 14.46
C LEU A 59 -10.28 4.02 14.34
N GLY A 60 -9.00 3.62 14.27
CA GLY A 60 -8.63 2.22 14.25
C GLY A 60 -7.15 1.98 13.94
N ARG A 61 -6.76 0.71 14.04
CA ARG A 61 -5.41 0.23 13.74
C ARG A 61 -5.47 -0.86 12.68
N GLY A 62 -4.51 -0.87 11.78
CA GLY A 62 -4.45 -1.88 10.73
C GLY A 62 -3.06 -1.98 10.14
N ALA A 63 -2.99 -2.43 8.89
CA ALA A 63 -1.73 -2.53 8.18
C ALA A 63 -0.99 -1.18 8.17
N TYR A 64 0.29 -1.25 8.57
CA TYR A 64 1.29 -0.18 8.54
C TYR A 64 1.10 0.99 9.52
N GLY A 65 0.00 1.04 10.28
CA GLY A 65 -0.20 2.14 11.23
C GLY A 65 -1.59 2.30 11.80
N VAL A 66 -1.87 3.55 12.20
CA VAL A 66 -3.07 3.97 12.91
C VAL A 66 -3.84 4.97 12.04
N VAL A 67 -5.17 4.91 12.09
CA VAL A 67 -6.06 5.91 11.49
C VAL A 67 -6.65 6.74 12.60
N GLU A 68 -6.49 8.06 12.50
CA GLU A 68 -7.00 9.03 13.47
C GLU A 68 -8.02 9.95 12.80
N LYS A 69 -9.06 10.31 13.55
CA LYS A 69 -9.97 11.39 13.21
C LYS A 69 -9.26 12.69 13.50
N MET A 70 -9.04 13.52 12.49
CA MET A 70 -8.35 14.79 12.63
C MET A 70 -9.17 15.93 12.04
N ARG A 71 -8.99 17.14 12.57
CA ARG A 71 -9.54 18.38 12.04
C ARG A 71 -8.44 19.17 11.35
N HIS A 72 -8.65 19.52 10.08
CA HIS A 72 -7.80 20.50 9.42
C HIS A 72 -8.18 21.90 9.85
N MET A 73 -7.33 22.54 10.66
CA MET A 73 -7.62 23.79 11.35
C MET A 73 -8.02 24.94 10.40
N PRO A 74 -7.35 25.17 9.25
CA PRO A 74 -7.72 26.23 8.32
C PRO A 74 -9.12 26.08 7.70
N SER A 75 -9.50 24.85 7.32
CA SER A 75 -10.79 24.58 6.65
C SER A 75 -11.93 24.16 7.59
N GLY A 76 -11.61 23.76 8.82
CA GLY A 76 -12.54 23.10 9.74
C GLY A 76 -12.94 21.66 9.34
N GLN A 77 -12.47 21.15 8.20
CA GLN A 77 -12.85 19.83 7.69
C GLN A 77 -12.36 18.70 8.59
N ILE A 78 -13.25 17.76 8.88
CA ILE A 78 -12.94 16.52 9.58
C ILE A 78 -12.51 15.46 8.57
N MET A 79 -11.38 14.82 8.81
CA MET A 79 -10.78 13.82 7.94
C MET A 79 -10.30 12.59 8.74
N ALA A 80 -10.17 11.47 8.05
CA ALA A 80 -9.46 10.31 8.54
C ALA A 80 -8.02 10.37 8.02
N VAL A 81 -7.04 10.46 8.92
CA VAL A 81 -5.62 10.59 8.57
C VAL A 81 -4.91 9.31 8.99
N LYS A 82 -4.26 8.64 8.03
CA LYS A 82 -3.53 7.39 8.28
C LYS A 82 -2.06 7.67 8.51
N ARG A 83 -1.59 7.49 9.75
CA ARG A 83 -0.19 7.67 10.13
C ARG A 83 0.58 6.37 9.94
N ILE A 84 1.43 6.34 8.93
CA ILE A 84 2.22 5.18 8.55
C ILE A 84 3.68 5.37 9.00
N ARG A 85 4.27 4.36 9.65
CA ARG A 85 5.68 4.40 10.06
C ARG A 85 6.56 3.80 8.96
N ALA A 86 7.43 4.60 8.35
CA ALA A 86 8.44 4.10 7.43
C ALA A 86 9.63 3.49 8.21
N THR A 87 9.77 2.17 8.23
CA THR A 87 10.97 1.47 8.73
C THR A 87 11.85 1.08 7.54
N VAL A 88 13.17 1.25 7.65
CA VAL A 88 14.11 1.25 6.51
C VAL A 88 14.74 -0.11 6.14
N ASN A 89 14.15 -1.26 6.49
CA ASN A 89 14.82 -2.55 6.21
C ASN A 89 13.91 -3.80 6.19
N SER A 90 12.74 -3.77 5.53
CA SER A 90 11.87 -4.98 5.53
C SER A 90 11.10 -5.22 4.23
N GLN A 91 10.72 -6.48 4.00
CA GLN A 91 9.80 -6.89 2.94
C GLN A 91 8.44 -6.17 3.07
N GLU A 92 8.03 -5.85 4.30
CA GLU A 92 6.81 -5.08 4.57
C GLU A 92 6.93 -3.64 4.06
N GLN A 93 8.11 -3.02 4.08
CA GLN A 93 8.33 -1.72 3.47
C GLN A 93 8.11 -1.77 1.96
N LYS A 94 8.62 -2.80 1.28
CA LYS A 94 8.40 -2.98 -0.16
C LYS A 94 6.91 -3.09 -0.47
N ARG A 95 6.17 -3.87 0.33
CA ARG A 95 4.71 -4.01 0.18
C ARG A 95 3.98 -2.70 0.44
N LEU A 96 4.33 -1.99 1.51
CA LEU A 96 3.78 -0.68 1.83
C LEU A 96 3.97 0.31 0.69
N LEU A 97 5.18 0.40 0.14
CA LEU A 97 5.49 1.32 -0.95
C LEU A 97 4.73 0.96 -2.24
N MET A 98 4.54 -0.33 -2.51
CA MET A 98 3.70 -0.79 -3.62
C MET A 98 2.23 -0.40 -3.42
N ASP A 99 1.66 -0.70 -2.24
CA ASP A 99 0.27 -0.36 -1.90
C ASP A 99 0.04 1.16 -1.98
N LEU A 100 1.01 1.96 -1.52
CA LEU A 100 0.97 3.41 -1.59
C LEU A 100 1.04 3.93 -3.04
N ASP A 101 1.96 3.42 -3.85
CA ASP A 101 2.11 3.81 -5.26
C ASP A 101 0.84 3.51 -6.07
N ILE A 102 0.23 2.35 -5.85
CA ILE A 102 -1.06 2.00 -6.46
C ILE A 102 -2.12 3.01 -6.03
N SER A 103 -2.25 3.26 -4.72
CA SER A 103 -3.26 4.16 -4.17
C SER A 103 -3.15 5.58 -4.72
N MET A 104 -1.93 6.09 -4.93
CA MET A 104 -1.70 7.45 -5.45
C MET A 104 -1.95 7.57 -6.96
N ARG A 105 -1.94 6.47 -7.71
CA ARG A 105 -2.24 6.48 -9.17
C ARG A 105 -3.73 6.33 -9.47
N THR A 106 -4.52 5.85 -8.52
CA THR A 106 -5.94 5.51 -8.73
C THR A 106 -6.89 6.60 -8.24
N VAL A 107 -6.50 7.87 -8.34
CA VAL A 107 -7.28 9.03 -7.84
C VAL A 107 -8.69 9.08 -8.45
N ASP A 108 -8.84 8.65 -9.69
CA ASP A 108 -10.12 8.65 -10.43
C ASP A 108 -10.90 7.32 -10.30
N CYS A 109 -10.54 6.44 -9.36
CA CYS A 109 -11.29 5.21 -9.13
C CYS A 109 -12.49 5.48 -8.20
N PRO A 110 -13.74 5.31 -8.68
CA PRO A 110 -14.93 5.56 -7.86
C PRO A 110 -15.22 4.46 -6.81
N PHE A 111 -14.37 3.42 -6.73
CA PHE A 111 -14.56 2.23 -5.90
C PHE A 111 -13.27 1.79 -5.22
#